data_AF-A0A1Q3RLD8-F1
#
_entry.id   AF-A0A1Q3RLD8-F1
#
_cell.length_a   1.000
_cell.length_b   1.000
_cell.length_c   1.000
_cell.angle_alpha   90.00
_cell.angle_beta   90.00
_cell.angle_gamma   90.00
#
_symmetry.space_group_name_H-M   'P 1'
#
loop_
_entity.id
_entity.type
_entity.pdbx_description
1 polymer ?
#
loop_
_entity_poly.entity_id
_entity_poly.type
_entity_poly.pdbx_seq_one_letter_code
_entity_poly.pdbx_strand_id
1 'polypeptide(L)' 'MVVSFIVYAILIGGLIGYLIFTRKFINKRIHEAIEALGGEIDYVTRLSFRDRIYVVEYHVGEQKATKTVKFLFGLDDVWY' A
#
# COMPACT_ATOMS: atom_id res chain seq x y z
N MET A 1 -3.51 6.78 37.73
CA MET A 1 -2.74 5.74 37.01
C MET A 1 -3.57 5.03 35.94
N VAL A 2 -4.79 4.54 36.22
CA VAL A 2 -5.62 3.79 35.25
C VAL A 2 -6.00 4.57 33.99
N VAL A 3 -6.34 5.86 34.13
CA VAL A 3 -6.74 6.72 32.98
C VAL A 3 -5.61 6.87 31.95
N SER A 4 -4.36 6.97 32.41
CA SER A 4 -3.19 7.12 31.53
C SER A 4 -2.98 5.91 30.63
N PHE A 5 -3.19 4.69 31.14
CA PHE A 5 -3.05 3.45 30.37
C PHE A 5 -4.08 3.34 29.24
N ILE A 6 -5.32 3.77 29.47
CA ILE A 6 -6.38 3.75 28.45
C ILE A 6 -6.04 4.71 27.31
N VAL A 7 -5.52 5.91 27.63
CA VAL A 7 -5.09 6.89 26.62
C VAL A 7 -3.94 6.34 25.77
N TYR A 8 -2.93 5.71 26.39
CA TYR A 8 -1.84 5.07 25.63
C TYR A 8 -2.34 3.94 24.73
N ALA A 9 -3.26 3.10 25.22
CA ALA A 9 -3.84 2.03 24.43
C ALA A 9 -4.61 2.55 23.21
N ILE A 10 -5.36 3.65 23.35
CA ILE A 10 -6.09 4.30 22.25
C ILE A 10 -5.10 4.89 21.22
N LEU A 11 -4.04 5.56 21.67
CA LEU A 11 -3.04 6.14 20.77
C LEU A 11 -2.30 5.07 19.97
N ILE A 12 -1.90 3.97 20.63
CA ILE A 12 -1.24 2.84 19.96
C ILE A 12 -2.21 2.12 19.02
N GLY A 13 -3.44 1.87 19.46
CA GLY A 13 -4.49 1.25 18.63
C GLY A 13 -4.82 2.09 17.40
N GLY A 14 -4.90 3.42 17.55
CA GLY A 14 -5.09 4.36 16.45
C GLY A 14 -3.93 4.32 15.45
N LEU A 15 -2.68 4.26 15.94
CA LEU A 15 -1.49 4.16 15.10
C LEU A 15 -1.46 2.84 14.30
N ILE A 16 -1.75 1.72 14.95
CA ILE A 16 -1.80 0.40 14.29
C ILE A 16 -2.94 0.38 13.26
N GLY A 17 -4.12 0.88 13.62
CA GLY A 17 -5.26 0.99 12.71
C GLY A 17 -4.93 1.80 11.47
N TYR A 18 -4.26 2.95 11.64
CA TYR A 18 -3.80 3.78 10.53
C TYR A 18 -2.82 3.05 9.60
N LEU A 19 -1.86 2.30 10.16
CA LEU A 19 -0.90 1.52 9.37
C LEU A 19 -1.58 0.43 8.54
N ILE A 20 -2.55 -0.28 9.12
CA ILE A 20 -3.33 -1.32 8.42
C ILE A 20 -4.19 -0.71 7.34
N PHE A 21 -4.91 0.38 7.65
CA PHE A 21 -5.75 1.09 6.68
C PHE A 21 -4.92 1.55 5.47
N THR A 22 -3.79 2.20 5.73
CA THR A 22 -2.85 2.65 4.69
C THR A 22 -2.41 1.49 3.79
N ARG A 23 -2.03 0.35 4.39
CA ARG A 23 -1.60 -0.83 3.65
C ARG A 23 -2.72 -1.38 2.76
N LYS A 24 -3.95 -1.49 3.29
CA LYS A 24 -5.11 -1.94 2.51
C LYS A 24 -5.42 -0.98 1.36
N PHE A 25 -5.39 0.32 1.61
CA PHE A 25 -5.68 1.34 0.61
C PHE A 25 -4.69 1.29 -0.55
N ILE A 26 -3.39 1.18 -0.25
CA ILE A 26 -2.33 1.07 -1.27
C ILE A 26 -2.54 -0.17 -2.14
N ASN A 27 -2.74 -1.34 -1.53
CA ASN A 27 -2.97 -2.57 -2.28
C ASN A 27 -4.23 -2.45 -3.17
N LYS A 28 -5.30 -1.85 -2.66
CA LYS A 28 -6.52 -1.60 -3.43
C LYS A 28 -6.26 -0.72 -4.64
N ARG A 29 -5.55 0.40 -4.48
CA ARG A 29 -5.20 1.29 -5.60
C ARG A 29 -4.30 0.64 -6.64
N ILE A 30 -3.32 -0.15 -6.22
CA ILE A 30 -2.47 -0.90 -7.15
C ILE A 30 -3.33 -1.88 -7.96
N HIS A 31 -4.23 -2.61 -7.30
CA HIS A 31 -5.13 -3.56 -7.97
C HIS A 31 -6.05 -2.87 -8.98
N GLU A 32 -6.72 -1.80 -8.57
CA GLU A 32 -7.59 -1.00 -9.45
C GLU A 32 -6.83 -0.44 -10.66
N ALA A 33 -5.58 0.01 -10.48
CA ALA A 33 -4.77 0.55 -11.57
C ALA A 33 -4.36 -0.53 -12.59
N ILE A 34 -3.99 -1.73 -12.13
CA ILE A 34 -3.63 -2.83 -13.02
C ILE A 34 -4.87 -3.44 -13.70
N GLU A 35 -5.97 -3.58 -12.97
CA GLU A 35 -7.25 -4.06 -13.50
C GLU A 35 -7.79 -3.09 -14.57
N ALA A 36 -7.64 -1.78 -14.39
CA ALA A 36 -7.99 -0.78 -15.41
C ALA A 36 -7.16 -0.88 -16.69
N LEU A 37 -5.96 -1.48 -16.64
CA LEU A 37 -5.13 -1.80 -17.80
C LEU A 37 -5.51 -3.15 -18.44
N GLY A 38 -6.49 -3.88 -17.88
CA GLY A 38 -6.82 -5.25 -18.28
C GLY A 38 -5.76 -6.27 -17.86
N GLY A 39 -4.93 -5.93 -16.88
CA GLY A 39 -3.90 -6.81 -16.34
C GLY A 39 -4.34 -7.52 -15.06
N GLU A 40 -3.62 -8.58 -14.72
CA GLU A 40 -3.71 -9.28 -13.44
C GLU A 40 -2.38 -9.18 -12.69
N ILE A 41 -2.44 -9.04 -11.37
CA ILE A 41 -1.26 -8.90 -10.51
C ILE A 41 -0.74 -10.28 -10.13
N ASP A 42 0.53 -10.54 -10.43
CA ASP A 42 1.25 -11.73 -9.96
C ASP A 42 1.68 -11.52 -8.49
N TYR A 43 2.37 -10.40 -8.19
CA TYR A 43 2.75 -10.06 -6.82
C TYR A 43 3.05 -8.57 -6.61
N VAL A 44 2.92 -8.14 -5.35
CA VAL A 44 3.26 -6.79 -4.89
C VAL A 44 4.29 -6.88 -3.77
N THR A 45 5.50 -6.41 -4.04
CA THR A 45 6.62 -6.42 -3.10
C THR A 45 6.89 -5.01 -2.59
N ARG A 46 6.90 -4.83 -1.27
CA ARG A 46 7.25 -3.54 -0.67
C ARG A 46 8.77 -3.39 -0.57
N LEU A 47 9.33 -2.36 -1.21
CA LEU A 47 10.77 -2.06 -1.17
C LEU A 47 11.17 -1.15 0.02
N SER A 48 10.35 -0.16 0.35
CA SER A 48 10.65 0.80 1.43
C SER A 48 9.47 0.96 2.39
N PHE A 49 9.74 0.81 3.69
CA PHE A 49 8.76 1.10 4.74
C PHE A 49 8.52 2.61 4.87
N ARG A 50 9.60 3.40 4.82
CA ARG A 50 9.57 4.85 4.98
C ARG A 50 8.90 5.53 3.79
N ASP A 51 9.32 5.18 2.58
CA ASP A 51 8.93 5.87 1.35
C ASP A 51 7.75 5.24 0.62
N ARG A 52 7.17 4.16 1.19
CA ARG A 52 6.01 3.44 0.64
C ARG A 52 6.19 3.12 -0.85
N ILE A 53 7.34 2.55 -1.19
CA ILE A 53 7.69 2.12 -2.54
C ILE A 53 7.32 0.65 -2.69
N TYR A 54 6.63 0.32 -3.77
CA TYR A 54 6.20 -1.03 -4.11
C TYR A 54 6.63 -1.37 -5.52
N VAL A 55 7.11 -2.60 -5.71
CA VAL A 55 7.27 -3.22 -7.01
C VAL A 55 6.04 -4.06 -7.25
N VAL A 56 5.43 -3.86 -8.41
CA VAL A 56 4.22 -4.53 -8.85
C VAL A 56 4.60 -5.32 -10.09
N GLU A 57 4.47 -6.63 -9.99
CA GLU A 57 4.53 -7.51 -11.15
C GLU A 57 3.13 -7.91 -11.55
N TYR A 58 2.85 -7.69 -12.82
CA TYR A 58 1.56 -7.94 -13.42
C TYR A 58 1.72 -8.47 -14.82
N HIS A 59 0.70 -9.15 -15.31
CA HIS A 59 0.65 -9.62 -16.68
C HIS A 59 -0.60 -9.06 -17.37
N VAL A 60 -0.47 -8.69 -18.64
CA VAL A 60 -1.57 -8.25 -19.50
C VAL A 60 -1.62 -9.23 -20.66
N GLY A 61 -2.56 -10.18 -20.62
CA GLY A 61 -2.55 -11.34 -21.51
C GLY A 61 -1.27 -12.17 -21.32
N GLU A 62 -0.50 -12.35 -22.39
CA GLU A 62 0.77 -13.11 -22.36
C GLU A 62 2.00 -12.27 -21.97
N GLN A 63 1.85 -10.94 -21.88
CA GLN A 63 2.98 -10.05 -21.59
C GLN A 63 3.11 -9.80 -20.10
N LYS A 64 4.29 -10.10 -19.55
CA LYS A 64 4.64 -9.75 -18.17
C LYS A 64 5.34 -8.39 -18.12
N ALA A 65 4.96 -7.59 -17.14
CA ALA A 65 5.55 -6.29 -16.88
C ALA A 65 5.81 -6.10 -15.38
N THR A 66 6.89 -5.41 -15.08
CA THR A 66 7.26 -5.01 -13.73
C THR A 66 7.28 -3.49 -13.67
N LYS A 67 6.54 -2.91 -12.72
CA LYS A 67 6.49 -1.47 -12.49
C LYS A 67 6.78 -1.13 -11.04
N THR A 68 7.41 0.02 -10.83
CA THR A 68 7.62 0.54 -9.48
C THR A 68 6.66 1.68 -9.23
N VAL A 69 5.93 1.61 -8.13
CA VAL A 69 5.01 2.66 -7.70
C VAL A 69 5.45 3.21 -6.35
N LYS A 70 5.52 4.54 -6.26
CA LYS A 70 5.82 5.25 -5.01
C LYS A 70 4.58 5.99 -4.55
N PHE A 71 4.17 5.73 -3.31
CA PHE A 71 3.08 6.47 -2.67
C PHE A 71 3.63 7.60 -1.81
N LEU A 72 3.33 8.85 -2.18
CA LEU A 72 3.71 10.05 -1.44
C LEU A 72 2.83 10.23 -0.19
N PHE A 73 3.27 11.14 0.68
CA PHE A 73 2.47 11.59 1.81
C PHE A 73 1.17 12.22 1.27
N GLY A 74 0.02 11.69 1.69
CA GLY A 74 -1.30 12.02 1.08
C GLY A 74 -1.90 10.90 0.22
N LEU A 75 -1.16 9.80 -0.02
CA LEU A 75 -1.57 8.65 -0.84
C LEU A 75 -1.63 8.90 -2.35
N ASP A 76 -1.02 9.99 -2.82
CA ASP A 76 -0.74 10.20 -4.24
C ASP A 76 0.28 9.18 -4.73
N ASP A 77 0.08 8.66 -5.94
CA ASP A 77 0.89 7.60 -6.54
C ASP A 77 1.66 8.11 -7.76
N VAL A 78 2.94 7.73 -7.83
CA VAL A 78 3.81 7.99 -8.98
C VAL A 78 4.33 6.66 -9.50
N TRP A 79 4.06 6.39 -10.78
CA TRP A 79 4.44 5.16 -11.48
C TRP A 79 5.69 5.39 -12.32
N TYR A 80 6.69 4.51 -12.18
CA TYR A 80 7.95 4.49 -12.94
C TYR A 80 8.00 3.20 -13.77
#